data_AF-L9Z354-F1
#
_entry.id   AF-L9Z354-F1
#
_cell.length_a   1.000
_cell.length_b   1.000
_cell.length_c   1.000
_cell.angle_alpha   90.00
_cell.angle_beta   90.00
_cell.angle_gamma   90.00
#
_symmetry.space_group_name_H-M   'P 1'
#
loop_
_entity.id
_entity.type
_entity.pdbx_description
1 polymer ?
#
loop_
_entity_poly.entity_id
_entity_poly.type
_entity_poly.pdbx_seq_one_letter_code
_entity_poly.pdbx_strand_id
1 'polypeptide(L)' 'MIADALDRSNGYIGVRCRKLASYGLVERPSRGFYVITDAGTAYLEGELDASTLSDDE' A
#
# COMPACT_ATOMS: atom_id res chain seq x y z
N MET A 1 -10.18 -6.37 -10.05
CA MET A 1 -8.86 -5.94 -9.57
C MET A 1 -8.98 -4.63 -8.81
N ILE A 2 -7.96 -4.21 -8.03
CA ILE A 2 -7.96 -2.90 -7.32
C ILE A 2 -8.21 -1.73 -8.31
N ALA A 3 -7.62 -1.80 -9.51
CA ALA A 3 -7.80 -0.83 -10.57
C ALA A 3 -9.28 -0.59 -10.96
N ASP A 4 -10.05 -1.68 -11.10
CA ASP A 4 -11.47 -1.61 -11.49
C ASP A 4 -12.33 -1.01 -10.38
N ALA A 5 -12.03 -1.36 -9.12
CA ALA A 5 -12.77 -0.85 -7.96
C ALA A 5 -12.60 0.66 -7.75
N LEU A 6 -11.50 1.23 -8.25
CA LEU A 6 -11.16 2.64 -8.07
C LEU A 6 -11.33 3.48 -9.35
N ASP A 7 -11.74 2.86 -10.47
CA ASP A 7 -11.78 3.48 -11.80
C ASP A 7 -10.44 4.16 -12.14
N ARG A 8 -9.33 3.40 -12.02
CA ARG A 8 -7.96 3.86 -12.28
C ARG A 8 -7.15 2.84 -13.07
N SER A 9 -6.06 3.29 -13.70
CA SER A 9 -5.17 2.40 -14.44
C SER A 9 -4.29 1.55 -13.52
N ASN A 10 -3.93 0.34 -13.97
CA ASN A 10 -2.97 -0.52 -13.27
C ASN A 10 -1.61 0.15 -13.03
N GLY A 11 -1.18 1.03 -13.93
CA GLY A 11 0.03 1.83 -13.76
C GLY A 11 -0.07 2.79 -12.57
N TYR A 12 -1.19 3.51 -12.47
CA TYR A 12 -1.46 4.40 -11.33
C TYR A 12 -1.50 3.62 -10.02
N ILE A 13 -2.26 2.52 -9.96
CA ILE A 13 -2.33 1.66 -8.76
C ILE A 13 -0.95 1.14 -8.37
N GLY A 14 -0.15 0.66 -9.34
CA GLY A 14 1.20 0.17 -9.07
C GLY A 14 2.14 1.23 -8.51
N VAL A 15 2.01 2.50 -8.89
CA VAL A 15 2.79 3.59 -8.27
C VAL A 15 2.37 3.79 -6.82
N ARG A 16 1.06 3.83 -6.54
CA ARG A 16 0.55 4.01 -5.16
C ARG A 16 0.93 2.84 -4.25
N CYS A 17 0.77 1.60 -4.72
CA CYS A 17 1.11 0.42 -3.95
C CYS A 17 2.63 0.27 -3.70
N ARG A 18 3.50 0.74 -4.61
CA ARG A 18 4.94 0.81 -4.32
C ARG A 18 5.26 1.79 -3.20
N LYS A 19 4.61 2.95 -3.18
CA LYS A 19 4.79 3.92 -2.10
C LYS A 19 4.28 3.39 -0.75
N LEU A 20 3.14 2.70 -0.75
CA LEU A 20 2.65 2.04 0.46
C LEU A 20 3.60 0.92 0.92
N ALA A 21 4.21 0.20 -0.02
CA ALA A 21 5.17 -0.86 0.29
C ALA A 21 6.46 -0.32 0.90
N SER A 22 6.94 0.84 0.45
CA SER A 22 8.14 1.47 1.00
C SER A 22 7.94 2.03 2.42
N TYR A 23 6.70 2.18 2.86
CA TYR A 23 6.33 2.44 4.27
C TYR A 23 5.92 1.17 5.04
N GLY A 24 6.06 -0.03 4.47
CA GLY A 24 5.69 -1.29 5.12
C GLY A 24 4.18 -1.54 5.30
N LEU A 25 3.31 -0.73 4.67
CA LEU A 25 1.85 -0.85 4.79
C LEU A 25 1.25 -1.94 3.89
N VAL A 26 1.99 -2.34 2.84
CA VAL A 26 1.65 -3.47 1.99
C VAL A 26 2.91 -4.25 1.61
N GLU A 27 2.79 -5.55 1.44
CA GLU A 27 3.83 -6.39 0.87
C GLU A 27 3.61 -6.64 -0.61
N ARG A 28 4.69 -6.90 -1.35
CA ARG A 28 4.65 -7.21 -2.78
C ARG A 28 5.24 -8.59 -3.05
N PRO A 29 4.48 -9.69 -2.84
CA PRO A 29 4.99 -11.04 -3.04
C PRO A 29 5.33 -11.35 -4.51
N SER A 30 4.69 -10.67 -5.46
CA SER A 30 5.00 -10.81 -6.89
C SER A 30 4.65 -9.55 -7.69
N ARG A 31 5.00 -9.53 -8.99
CA ARG A 31 4.75 -8.37 -9.85
C ARG A 31 3.25 -8.14 -10.02
N GLY A 32 2.77 -6.99 -9.55
CA GLY A 32 1.36 -6.59 -9.68
C GLY A 32 0.45 -7.16 -8.59
N PHE A 33 0.97 -7.96 -7.67
CA PHE A 33 0.24 -8.45 -6.50
C PHE A 33 0.74 -7.74 -5.24
N TYR A 34 -0.21 -7.27 -4.45
CA TYR A 34 0.04 -6.62 -3.18
C TYR A 34 -0.87 -7.21 -2.11
N VAL A 35 -0.36 -7.34 -0.89
CA VAL A 35 -1.07 -7.88 0.27
C VAL A 35 -0.96 -6.85 1.40
N ILE A 36 -2.05 -6.60 2.11
CA ILE A 36 -2.03 -5.68 3.25
C ILE A 36 -1.25 -6.30 4.42
N THR A 37 -0.44 -5.51 5.11
CA THR A 37 0.25 -5.95 6.34
C THR A 37 -0.59 -5.66 7.57
N ASP A 38 -0.17 -6.14 8.74
CA ASP A 38 -0.80 -5.78 10.01
C ASP A 38 -0.71 -4.26 10.25
N ALA A 39 0.43 -3.63 9.93
CA ALA A 39 0.59 -2.18 9.99
C ALA A 39 -0.34 -1.44 9.00
N GLY A 40 -0.54 -1.99 7.80
CA GLY A 40 -1.51 -1.48 6.84
C GLY A 40 -2.94 -1.53 7.37
N THR A 41 -3.32 -2.61 8.05
CA THR A 41 -4.63 -2.75 8.70
C THR A 41 -4.80 -1.72 9.82
N ALA A 42 -3.81 -1.61 10.72
CA ALA A 42 -3.82 -0.63 11.80
C ALA A 42 -3.90 0.83 11.29
N TYR A 43 -3.25 1.14 10.15
CA TYR A 43 -3.37 2.44 9.49
C TYR A 43 -4.81 2.74 9.02
N LEU A 44 -5.48 1.75 8.43
CA LEU A 44 -6.88 1.91 7.99
C LEU A 44 -7.85 2.04 9.17
N GLU A 45 -7.55 1.39 10.29
CA GLU A 45 -8.33 1.48 11.53
C GLU A 45 -8.04 2.77 12.32
N GLY A 46 -7.03 3.55 11.91
CA GLY A 46 -6.61 4.78 12.57
C GLY A 46 -5.79 4.56 13.85
N GLU A 47 -5.32 3.33 14.07
CA GLU A 47 -4.50 2.94 15.22
C GLU A 47 -3.00 3.23 15.01
N LEU A 48 -2.60 3.43 13.74
CA LEU A 48 -1.24 3.79 13.35
C LEU A 48 -1.18 5.24 12.85
N ASP A 49 -0.32 6.06 13.47
CA ASP A 49 -0.01 7.42 13.01
C ASP A 49 0.99 7.36 11.85
N ALA A 50 0.53 7.61 10.62
CA ALA A 50 1.39 7.60 9.45
C ALA A 50 2.48 8.68 9.45
N SER A 51 2.35 9.74 10.26
CA SER A 51 3.38 10.78 10.37
C SER A 51 4.68 10.28 11.02
N THR A 52 4.61 9.14 11.73
CA THR A 52 5.78 8.52 12.36
C THR A 52 6.49 7.50 11.47
N LEU A 53 5.95 7.20 10.28
CA LEU A 53 6.55 6.24 9.36
C LEU A 53 7.73 6.87 8.62
N SER A 54 8.84 6.15 8.56
CA SER A 54 9.96 6.45 7.68
C SER A 54 9.82 5.64 6.39
N ASP A 55 10.19 6.27 5.29
CA ASP A 55 10.27 5.61 3.99
C ASP A 55 11.59 4.86 3.88
N ASP A 56 11.56 3.65 3.34
CA ASP A 56 12.76 2.84 3.08
C ASP A 56 13.51 3.25 1.78
N GLU A 57 13.13 4.38 1.14
CA GLU A 57 13.78 4.96 -0.06
C GLU A 57 15.09 5.72 0.21
#